data_AF-F2JR94-F1
#
_entry.id   AF-F2JR94-F1
#
_cell.length_a   1.000
_cell.length_b   1.000
_cell.length_c   1.000
_cell.angle_alpha   90.00
_cell.angle_beta   90.00
_cell.angle_gamma   90.00
#
_symmetry.space_group_name_H-M   'P 1'
#
loop_
_entity.id
_entity.type
_entity.pdbx_description
1 polymer ?
#
loop_
_entity_poly.entity_id
_entity_poly.type
_entity_poly.pdbx_seq_one_letter_code
_entity_poly.pdbx_strand_id
1 'polypeptide(L)'
;MKKQITIDGQQSDWFEKAVFVLKESKTTPIPNNLFQYAEHLVENQLKKSPISFNQTSKKIETPYDPYLENLKLEAARKHELALKRQKRAKMIDAFLYLSISFCFICVMFLLFKIYS
;
A
#
# COMPACT_ATOMS: atom_id res chain seq x y z
N MET A 1 -23.50 40.60 4.76
CA MET A 1 -22.56 41.70 4.40
C MET A 1 -21.48 41.06 3.54
N LYS A 2 -21.36 41.42 2.26
CA LYS A 2 -20.42 40.76 1.34
C LYS A 2 -18.98 41.05 1.78
N LYS A 3 -18.21 40.01 2.12
CA LYS A 3 -16.76 40.14 2.37
C LYS A 3 -16.05 40.17 1.02
N GLN A 4 -15.43 41.30 0.70
CA GLN A 4 -14.68 41.50 -0.54
C GLN A 4 -13.22 41.76 -0.17
N ILE A 5 -12.31 41.01 -0.78
CA ILE A 5 -10.86 41.25 -0.70
C ILE A 5 -10.45 41.83 -2.05
N THR A 6 -9.83 43.00 -2.02
CA THR A 6 -9.30 43.66 -3.22
C THR A 6 -7.80 43.73 -3.09
N ILE A 7 -7.09 43.17 -4.08
CA ILE A 7 -5.63 43.20 -4.17
C ILE A 7 -5.27 44.16 -5.29
N ASP A 8 -4.47 45.17 -4.96
CA ASP A 8 -3.94 46.12 -5.92
C ASP A 8 -2.70 45.52 -6.60
N GLY A 9 -2.72 45.50 -7.93
CA GLY A 9 -1.78 44.78 -8.76
C GLY A 9 -0.67 45.65 -9.33
N GLN A 10 -0.38 46.81 -8.74
CA GLN A 10 0.63 47.76 -9.25
C GLN A 10 2.03 47.15 -9.50
N GLN A 11 2.34 45.99 -8.90
CA GLN A 11 3.60 45.25 -9.11
C GLN A 11 3.40 43.87 -9.78
N SER A 12 2.22 43.62 -10.34
CA SER A 12 1.88 42.37 -11.00
C SER A 12 1.78 42.59 -12.51
N ASP A 13 2.58 41.84 -13.28
CA ASP A 13 2.49 41.83 -14.75
C ASP A 13 1.20 41.16 -15.25
N TRP A 14 0.44 40.52 -14.36
CA TRP A 14 -0.69 39.68 -14.74
C TRP A 14 -2.03 40.41 -14.63
N PHE A 15 -2.21 41.27 -13.62
CA PHE A 15 -3.49 41.92 -13.35
C PHE A 15 -3.28 43.29 -12.68
N GLU A 16 -3.92 44.33 -13.20
CA GLU A 16 -3.91 45.68 -12.63
C GLU A 16 -4.64 45.73 -11.27
N LYS A 17 -5.74 44.97 -11.14
CA LYS A 17 -6.53 44.88 -9.91
C LYS A 17 -7.29 43.57 -9.84
N ALA A 18 -7.14 42.84 -8.73
CA ALA A 18 -7.86 41.58 -8.50
C ALA A 18 -8.90 41.75 -7.40
N VAL A 19 -10.17 41.46 -7.72
CA VAL A 19 -11.27 41.54 -6.76
C VAL A 19 -11.83 40.16 -6.48
N PHE A 20 -11.65 39.70 -5.25
CA PHE A 20 -12.21 38.44 -4.77
C PHE A 20 -13.47 38.74 -3.97
N VAL A 21 -14.62 38.38 -4.55
CA VAL A 21 -15.90 38.44 -3.85
C VAL A 21 -16.15 37.07 -3.22
N LEU A 22 -16.08 37.01 -1.89
CA LEU A 22 -16.48 35.80 -1.18
C LEU A 22 -18.00 35.67 -1.32
N LYS A 23 -18.45 34.80 -2.23
CA LYS A 23 -19.85 34.37 -2.24
C LYS A 23 -20.10 33.72 -0.89
N GLU A 24 -21.16 34.13 -0.19
CA GLU A 24 -21.65 33.45 1.01
C GLU A 24 -22.10 32.04 0.58
N SER A 25 -21.14 31.14 0.43
CA SER A 25 -21.39 29.74 0.20
C SER A 25 -21.88 29.20 1.52
N LYS A 26 -23.09 28.62 1.47
CA LYS A 26 -23.68 27.77 2.52
C LYS A 26 -22.56 27.16 3.35
N THR A 27 -22.57 27.43 4.66
CA THR A 27 -21.77 26.68 5.63
C THR A 27 -22.20 25.22 5.53
N THR A 28 -21.66 24.50 4.57
CA THR A 28 -21.62 23.05 4.62
C THR A 28 -20.71 22.73 5.79
N PRO A 29 -21.23 22.14 6.88
CA PRO A 29 -20.39 21.77 8.00
C PRO A 29 -19.29 20.88 7.45
N ILE A 30 -18.03 21.27 7.67
CA ILE A 30 -16.90 20.42 7.34
C ILE A 30 -17.08 19.17 8.20
N PRO A 31 -17.27 17.98 7.60
CA PRO A 31 -17.54 16.78 8.36
C PRO A 31 -16.29 16.44 9.18
N ASN A 32 -16.50 16.04 10.44
CA ASN A 32 -15.42 15.64 11.35
C ASN A 32 -14.57 14.49 10.78
N ASN A 33 -15.13 13.68 9.87
CA ASN A 33 -14.44 12.59 9.20
C ASN A 33 -14.47 12.79 7.68
N LEU A 34 -13.36 13.31 7.14
CA LEU A 34 -13.18 13.57 5.71
C LEU A 34 -13.16 12.28 4.87
N PHE A 35 -12.66 11.17 5.43
CA PHE A 35 -12.59 9.89 4.72
C PHE A 35 -13.98 9.33 4.46
N GLN A 36 -14.80 9.26 5.50
CA GLN A 36 -16.18 8.76 5.39
C GLN A 36 -17.02 9.65 4.47
N TYR A 37 -16.78 10.97 4.48
CA TYR A 37 -17.44 11.88 3.56
C TYR A 37 -17.03 11.65 2.10
N ALA A 38 -15.74 11.41 1.84
CA ALA A 38 -15.25 11.08 0.51
C ALA A 38 -15.84 9.76 0.00
N GLU A 39 -15.92 8.73 0.84
CA GLU A 39 -16.58 7.45 0.51
C GLU A 39 -18.04 7.66 0.11
N HIS A 40 -18.79 8.43 0.92
CA HIS A 40 -20.20 8.71 0.65
C HIS A 40 -20.42 9.55 -0.63
N LEU A 41 -19.48 10.45 -0.96
CA LEU A 41 -19.52 11.19 -2.21
C LEU A 41 -19.32 10.27 -3.42
N VAL A 42 -18.32 9.38 -3.35
CA VAL A 42 -18.05 8.41 -4.42
C VAL A 42 -19.23 7.47 -4.59
N GLU A 43 -19.77 6.92 -3.50
CA GLU A 43 -20.92 6.02 -3.54
C GLU A 43 -22.16 6.68 -4.14
N ASN A 44 -22.46 7.93 -3.76
CA ASN A 44 -23.58 8.67 -4.33
C ASN A 44 -23.40 8.96 -5.81
N GLN A 45 -22.18 9.22 -6.25
CA GLN A 45 -21.88 9.45 -7.67
C GLN A 45 -22.05 8.17 -8.48
N LEU A 46 -21.58 7.03 -7.96
CA LEU A 46 -21.76 5.71 -8.58
C LEU A 46 -23.23 5.29 -8.65
N LYS A 47 -24.05 5.63 -7.65
CA LYS A 47 -25.50 5.37 -7.64
C LYS A 47 -26.26 6.22 -8.66
N LYS A 48 -25.87 7.49 -8.84
CA LYS A 48 -26.53 8.43 -9.78
C LYS A 48 -26.12 8.23 -11.22
N SER A 49 -24.89 7.77 -11.44
CA SER A 49 -24.32 7.46 -12.73
C SER A 49 -23.93 5.98 -12.71
N PRO A 50 -24.84 5.06 -13.05
CA PRO A 50 -24.44 3.70 -13.39
C PRO A 50 -23.57 3.80 -14.64
N ILE A 51 -22.26 3.95 -14.45
CA ILE A 51 -21.27 3.96 -15.52
C ILE A 51 -21.42 2.60 -16.19
N SER A 52 -22.00 2.56 -17.39
CA SER A 52 -21.92 1.38 -18.23
C SER A 52 -20.44 1.12 -18.44
N PHE A 53 -19.96 0.00 -17.91
CA PHE A 53 -18.57 -0.44 -17.99
C PHE A 53 -18.22 -0.83 -19.45
N ASN A 54 -18.36 0.10 -20.40
CA ASN A 54 -17.64 0.04 -21.66
C ASN A 54 -16.23 0.58 -21.38
N GLN A 55 -15.45 -0.20 -20.63
CA GLN A 55 -14.05 0.07 -20.38
C GLN A 55 -13.29 -0.07 -21.69
N THR A 56 -13.14 1.04 -22.41
CA THR A 56 -11.90 1.25 -23.15
C THR A 56 -10.81 1.28 -22.10
N SER A 57 -10.07 0.18 -21.97
CA SER A 57 -8.88 0.03 -21.14
C SER A 57 -7.79 0.97 -21.65
N LYS A 58 -8.00 2.28 -21.51
CA LYS A 58 -6.90 3.24 -21.53
C LYS A 58 -6.09 2.92 -20.29
N LYS A 59 -5.02 2.15 -20.52
CA LYS A 59 -3.91 1.96 -19.61
C LYS A 59 -3.56 3.35 -19.08
N ILE A 60 -3.96 3.65 -17.85
CA ILE A 60 -3.56 4.89 -17.18
C ILE A 60 -2.06 4.72 -17.00
N GLU A 61 -1.28 5.35 -17.87
CA GLU A 61 0.16 5.48 -17.67
C GLU A 61 0.33 6.32 -16.42
N THR A 62 0.46 5.63 -15.28
CA THR A 62 0.82 6.27 -14.02
C THR A 62 2.17 6.95 -14.23
N PRO A 63 2.32 8.25 -13.91
CA PRO A 63 3.60 8.93 -13.99
C PRO A 63 4.68 8.11 -13.29
N TYR A 64 5.85 7.99 -13.91
CA TYR A 64 6.99 7.31 -13.30
C TYR A 64 7.33 7.98 -11.97
N ASP A 65 7.14 7.27 -10.86
CA ASP A 65 7.53 7.70 -9.53
C ASP A 65 8.72 6.84 -9.06
N PRO A 66 9.95 7.39 -9.06
CA PRO A 66 11.15 6.69 -8.63
C PRO A 66 11.04 6.16 -7.19
N TYR A 67 10.27 6.82 -6.33
CA TYR A 67 10.13 6.42 -4.93
C TYR A 67 9.33 5.11 -4.81
N LEU A 68 8.25 4.99 -5.58
CA LEU A 68 7.38 3.82 -5.56
C LEU A 68 8.09 2.56 -6.08
N GLU A 69 8.96 2.72 -7.07
CA GLU A 69 9.76 1.62 -7.62
C GLU A 69 10.80 1.12 -6.61
N ASN A 70 11.51 2.04 -5.95
CA ASN A 70 12.46 1.71 -4.90
C ASN A 70 11.79 0.98 -3.73
N LEU A 71 10.58 1.40 -3.35
CA LEU A 71 9.81 0.75 -2.28
C LEU A 71 9.43 -0.70 -2.64
N LYS A 72 9.03 -0.94 -3.89
CA LYS A 72 8.73 -2.29 -4.40
C LYS A 72 9.98 -3.17 -4.42
N LEU A 73 11.11 -2.62 -4.84
CA LEU A 73 12.40 -3.34 -4.86
C LEU A 73 12.85 -3.73 -3.45
N GLU A 74 12.69 -2.84 -2.47
CA GLU A 74 12.98 -3.14 -1.07
C GLU A 74 12.08 -4.22 -0.50
N ALA A 75 10.77 -4.17 -0.80
CA ALA A 75 9.82 -5.20 -0.40
C ALA A 75 10.19 -6.57 -0.98
N ALA A 76 10.56 -6.61 -2.28
CA ALA A 76 11.02 -7.83 -2.94
C ALA A 76 12.31 -8.39 -2.30
N ARG A 77 13.27 -7.52 -2.00
CA ARG A 77 14.53 -7.91 -1.34
C ARG A 77 14.28 -8.47 0.07
N LYS A 78 13.38 -7.87 0.84
CA LYS A 78 12.97 -8.39 2.17
C LYS A 78 12.31 -9.76 2.07
N HIS A 79 11.42 -9.96 1.09
CA HIS A 79 10.76 -11.24 0.85
C HIS A 79 11.77 -12.34 0.47
N GLU A 80 12.75 -12.04 -0.39
CA GLU A 80 13.79 -12.98 -0.77
C GLU A 80 14.66 -13.41 0.43
N LEU A 81 15.03 -12.47 1.29
CA LEU A 81 15.77 -12.76 2.52
C LEU A 81 14.97 -13.65 3.48
N ALA A 82 13.66 -13.39 3.64
CA ALA A 82 12.79 -14.22 4.46
C ALA A 82 12.71 -15.66 3.92
N LEU A 83 12.61 -15.83 2.60
CA LEU A 83 12.55 -17.13 1.95
C LEU A 83 13.87 -17.91 2.11
N LYS A 84 15.02 -17.22 2.01
CA LYS A 84 16.34 -17.83 2.29
C LYS A 84 16.46 -18.31 3.75
N ARG A 85 15.96 -17.53 4.71
CA ARG A 85 15.92 -17.93 6.13
C ARG A 85 15.04 -19.17 6.34
N GLN A 86 13.86 -19.19 5.72
CA GLN A 86 12.94 -20.34 5.80
C GLN A 86 13.56 -21.62 5.24
N LYS A 87 14.27 -21.53 4.10
CA LYS A 87 14.98 -22.69 3.52
C LYS A 87 16.06 -23.24 4.44
N ARG A 88 16.84 -22.37 5.10
CA ARG A 88 17.87 -22.78 6.07
C ARG A 88 17.25 -23.48 7.28
N ALA A 89 16.15 -22.94 7.83
CA ALA A 89 15.46 -23.56 8.95
C ALA A 89 14.98 -24.98 8.61
N LYS A 90 14.31 -25.16 7.46
CA LYS A 90 13.87 -26.48 7.00
C LYS A 90 15.02 -27.47 6.78
N MET A 91 16.17 -27.00 6.31
CA MET A 91 17.36 -27.84 6.14
C MET A 91 17.94 -28.31 7.47
N ILE A 92 17.96 -27.43 8.47
CA ILE A 92 18.41 -27.76 9.84
C ILE A 92 17.46 -28.79 10.47
N ASP A 93 16.15 -28.61 10.34
CA ASP A 93 15.16 -29.55 10.88
C ASP A 93 15.30 -30.94 10.24
N ALA A 94 15.48 -31.00 8.91
CA ALA A 94 15.70 -32.25 8.19
C ALA A 94 17.00 -32.94 8.63
N PHE A 95 18.07 -32.18 8.86
CA PHE A 95 19.35 -32.72 9.34
C PHE A 95 19.24 -33.28 10.76
N LEU A 96 18.54 -32.57 11.65
CA LEU A 96 18.26 -33.04 13.01
C LEU A 96 17.50 -34.37 12.99
N TYR A 97 16.44 -34.47 12.19
CA TYR A 97 15.70 -35.73 12.03
C TYR A 97 16.59 -36.87 11.55
N LEU A 98 17.40 -36.63 10.52
CA LEU A 98 18.30 -37.64 9.97
C LEU A 98 19.34 -38.12 11.01
N SER A 99 19.91 -37.18 11.78
CA SER A 99 20.88 -37.50 12.83
C SER A 99 20.27 -38.32 13.97
N ILE A 100 19.04 -38.01 14.37
CA ILE A 100 18.30 -38.73 15.42
C ILE A 100 17.97 -40.14 14.93
N SER A 101 17.42 -40.28 13.72
CA SER A 101 17.11 -41.59 13.13
C SER A 101 18.36 -42.47 13.02
N PHE A 102 19.49 -41.90 12.61
CA PHE A 102 20.75 -42.63 12.54
C PHE A 102 21.21 -43.11 13.93
N CYS A 103 21.09 -42.26 14.96
CA CYS A 103 21.41 -42.62 16.34
C CYS A 103 20.55 -43.80 16.84
N PHE A 104 19.23 -43.78 16.58
CA PHE A 104 18.34 -44.88 16.93
C PHE A 104 18.75 -46.20 16.26
N ILE A 105 19.11 -46.17 14.98
CA ILE A 105 19.58 -47.36 14.26
C ILE A 105 20.87 -47.90 14.89
N CYS A 106 21.84 -47.04 15.21
CA CYS A 106 23.08 -47.45 15.87
C CYS A 106 22.83 -48.10 17.24
N VAL A 107 21.94 -47.52 18.05
CA VAL A 107 21.57 -48.08 19.36
C VAL A 107 20.89 -49.45 19.21
N MET A 108 19.96 -49.58 18.27
CA MET A 108 19.30 -50.88 17.99
C MET A 108 20.32 -51.94 17.55
N PHE A 109 21.29 -51.56 16.72
CA PHE A 109 22.34 -52.48 16.25
C PHE A 109 23.26 -52.94 17.38
N LEU A 110 23.62 -52.03 18.30
CA LEU A 110 24.40 -52.35 19.49
C LEU A 110 23.64 -53.29 20.42
N LEU A 111 22.36 -53.03 20.67
CA LEU A 111 21.52 -53.90 21.49
C LEU A 111 21.38 -55.29 20.86
N PHE A 112 21.14 -55.37 19.55
CA PHE A 112 21.08 -56.66 18.84
C PHE A 112 22.36 -57.48 19.01
N LYS A 113 23.53 -56.83 18.95
CA LYS A 113 24.83 -57.50 19.12
C LYS A 113 25.09 -57.97 20.56
N ILE A 114 24.47 -57.35 21.57
CA ILE A 114 24.60 -57.75 22.97
C ILE A 114 23.69 -58.95 23.29
N TYR A 115 22.53 -59.02 22.65
CA TYR A 115 21.52 -60.07 22.91
C TYR A 115 21.61 -61.29 21.99
N SER A 116 22.42 -61.23 20.92
CA SER A 116 22.73 -62.35 20.02
C SER A 116 24.02 -63.06 20.43
#